data_AF-A0A7K9KV80-F1
#
_entry.id   AF-A0A7K9KV80-F1
#
_cell.length_a   1.000
_cell.length_b   1.000
_cell.length_c   1.000
_cell.angle_alpha   90.00
_cell.angle_beta   90.00
_cell.angle_gamma   90.00
#
_symmetry.space_group_name_H-M   'P 1'
#
loop_
_entity.id
_entity.type
_entity.pdbx_description
1 polymer ?
#
loop_
_entity_poly.entity_id
_entity_poly.type
_entity_poly.pdbx_seq_one_letter_code
_entity_poly.pdbx_strand_id
1 'polypeptide(L)'
;MDAGVPPDALGRRVCCGTDCGTVRYVGSVSRTAGIWLGVEWDDPQRGKHDGSYEGTQYFTCRHPKGGSFIRPNKANFGVDFLTAVKDRYGLNDKQDVQYGTGNTLVFGTKTVEFVGMDSVAEQQRQVQLNKLVDISVRECAVSHAGQEEEISRTCANMRHINLSKNLISSWETVTAIASQVQNLETLNVSENKMRFPSTSTFTSSAFSNLKILALNQTEITWTEVLLCAQGWPVLEELYLSSNNITVLKRPDNVLQTLKLLDLSDNQLVDGNQLHLIAQLPRLEQLILRNTGISSIHFPDAEFGCKTKMFPLLKRLAINDNKISQWSSINELDKLPSLRALQCNNNPFMDTEKNPETLIQLIIAKISQLEVLNNCEILPAERRGAELDYRKIFGKDWLEAGGHWNPEKNKPSQEFLAAHPRYPTLCLKYGAPEEGELKGRQPLTLKNQLLTLTIKCPEKPEQKPVEKKLPESMTIQKVKGLLYRLFKIPGSQLKLSYESSKLEGKEVELDNDLKPLQFYSIESGDCVLVRW
;
A
#
# COMPACT_ATOMS: atom_id res chain seq x y z
N MET A 1 46.60 -21.55 -14.41
CA MET A 1 45.42 -20.70 -14.21
C MET A 1 45.85 -19.30 -14.58
N ASP A 2 45.20 -18.67 -15.58
CA ASP A 2 45.53 -17.27 -15.93
C ASP A 2 45.22 -16.36 -14.74
N ALA A 3 46.13 -15.41 -14.47
CA ALA A 3 45.99 -14.42 -13.41
C ALA A 3 44.75 -13.53 -13.68
N GLY A 4 43.67 -13.74 -12.92
CA GLY A 4 42.50 -12.85 -12.94
C GLY A 4 41.12 -13.54 -12.98
N VAL A 5 41.05 -14.86 -13.16
CA VAL A 5 39.77 -15.60 -13.03
C VAL A 5 39.74 -16.34 -11.69
N PRO A 6 38.78 -16.03 -10.79
CA PRO A 6 38.59 -16.78 -9.55
C PRO A 6 38.33 -18.27 -9.84
N PRO A 7 38.86 -19.21 -9.03
CA PRO A 7 38.58 -20.65 -9.19
C PRO A 7 37.09 -20.98 -9.13
N ASP A 8 36.32 -20.18 -8.39
CA ASP A 8 34.89 -20.26 -8.19
C ASP A 8 34.10 -19.34 -9.15
N ALA A 9 34.69 -18.90 -10.26
CA ALA A 9 34.06 -17.95 -11.18
C ALA A 9 32.71 -18.42 -11.74
N LEU A 10 32.51 -19.73 -11.91
CA LEU A 10 31.26 -20.27 -12.44
C LEU A 10 30.09 -19.99 -11.49
N GLY A 11 29.06 -19.31 -11.99
CA GLY A 11 27.89 -18.92 -11.20
C GLY A 11 28.06 -17.63 -10.39
N ARG A 12 29.28 -17.04 -10.36
CA ARG A 12 29.48 -15.71 -9.76
C ARG A 12 28.85 -14.62 -10.62
N ARG A 13 28.50 -13.54 -9.94
CA ARG A 13 28.02 -12.31 -10.53
C ARG A 13 29.24 -11.46 -10.92
N VAL A 14 29.15 -10.79 -12.06
CA VAL A 14 30.20 -9.90 -12.57
C VAL A 14 29.57 -8.64 -13.15
N CYS A 15 30.30 -7.53 -13.14
CA CYS A 15 29.97 -6.37 -13.96
C CYS A 15 31.05 -6.11 -15.02
N CYS A 16 30.64 -5.55 -16.15
CA CYS A 16 31.50 -5.12 -17.25
C CYS A 16 31.08 -3.70 -17.65
N GLY A 17 31.73 -2.68 -17.07
CA GLY A 17 31.23 -1.31 -17.13
C GLY A 17 29.99 -1.17 -16.23
N THR A 18 28.89 -0.69 -16.80
CA THR A 18 27.60 -0.52 -16.11
C THR A 18 26.72 -1.77 -16.13
N ASP A 19 27.03 -2.74 -16.99
CA ASP A 19 26.20 -3.93 -17.18
C ASP A 19 26.66 -5.05 -16.25
N CYS A 20 25.72 -5.75 -15.62
CA CYS A 20 26.02 -6.89 -14.76
C CYS A 20 25.35 -8.18 -15.28
N GLY A 21 25.93 -9.31 -14.90
CA GLY A 21 25.50 -10.61 -15.37
C GLY A 21 26.08 -11.75 -14.55
N THR A 22 25.73 -12.97 -14.93
CA THR A 22 26.15 -14.20 -14.26
C THR A 22 27.07 -15.00 -15.16
N VAL A 23 28.22 -15.41 -14.65
CA VAL A 23 29.14 -16.29 -15.38
C VAL A 23 28.54 -17.69 -15.49
N ARG A 24 28.36 -18.17 -16.72
CA ARG A 24 27.80 -19.47 -17.08
C ARG A 24 28.81 -20.43 -17.69
N TYR A 25 29.96 -19.92 -18.15
CA TYR A 25 31.03 -20.73 -18.73
C TYR A 25 32.39 -20.10 -18.46
N VAL A 26 33.40 -20.93 -18.19
CA VAL A 26 34.80 -20.52 -18.06
C VAL A 26 35.65 -21.51 -18.85
N GLY A 27 36.32 -21.05 -19.90
CA GLY A 27 37.16 -21.94 -20.71
C GLY A 27 37.52 -21.40 -22.09
N SER A 28 38.12 -22.24 -22.90
CA SER A 28 38.47 -21.92 -24.29
C SER A 28 37.26 -22.04 -25.21
N VAL A 29 37.09 -21.09 -26.13
CA VAL A 29 36.07 -21.14 -27.17
C VAL A 29 36.72 -21.55 -28.49
N SER A 30 36.06 -22.43 -29.25
CA SER A 30 36.52 -22.95 -30.55
C SER A 30 37.10 -21.85 -31.42
N ARG A 31 38.27 -22.12 -32.00
CA ARG A 31 38.99 -21.21 -32.91
C ARG A 31 39.34 -19.84 -32.32
N THR A 32 39.36 -19.71 -31.00
CA THR A 32 39.86 -18.53 -30.30
C THR A 32 40.99 -18.90 -29.33
N ALA A 33 41.94 -18.00 -29.13
CA ALA A 33 43.03 -18.20 -28.17
C ALA A 33 42.63 -17.71 -26.76
N GLY A 34 43.12 -18.39 -25.72
CA GLY A 34 42.99 -17.99 -24.31
C GLY A 34 41.63 -18.31 -23.67
N ILE A 35 41.50 -17.94 -22.40
CA ILE A 35 40.29 -18.16 -21.60
C ILE A 35 39.24 -17.09 -21.93
N TRP A 36 37.98 -17.52 -21.93
CA TRP A 36 36.78 -16.70 -22.05
C TRP A 36 35.82 -16.98 -20.91
N LEU A 37 35.10 -15.94 -20.52
CA LEU A 37 33.94 -16.02 -19.65
C LEU A 37 32.68 -15.95 -20.51
N GLY A 38 31.87 -16.99 -20.50
CA GLY A 38 30.50 -16.91 -21.01
C GLY A 38 29.63 -16.30 -19.93
N VAL A 39 29.07 -15.13 -20.19
CA VAL A 39 28.24 -14.35 -19.26
C VAL A 39 26.83 -14.27 -19.81
N GLU A 40 25.85 -14.60 -18.98
CA GLU A 40 24.44 -14.28 -19.21
C GLU A 40 24.15 -12.92 -18.55
N TRP A 41 23.84 -11.90 -19.35
CA TRP A 41 23.54 -10.55 -18.86
C TRP A 41 22.15 -10.48 -18.22
N ASP A 42 22.00 -9.60 -17.24
CA ASP A 42 20.69 -9.31 -16.67
C ASP A 42 19.79 -8.57 -17.65
N ASP A 43 20.36 -7.62 -18.41
CA ASP A 43 19.70 -7.03 -19.57
C ASP A 43 19.99 -7.87 -20.84
N PRO A 44 18.98 -8.54 -21.42
CA PRO A 44 19.18 -9.34 -22.61
C PRO A 44 19.61 -8.54 -23.86
N GLN A 45 19.37 -7.22 -23.90
CA GLN A 45 19.77 -6.37 -25.03
C GLN A 45 21.28 -6.20 -25.11
N ARG A 46 21.98 -6.35 -23.98
CA ARG A 46 23.44 -6.26 -23.92
C ARG A 46 24.15 -7.48 -24.54
N GLY A 47 23.48 -8.62 -24.56
CA GLY A 47 24.05 -9.86 -25.07
C GLY A 47 24.04 -9.95 -26.60
N LYS A 48 24.59 -11.04 -27.12
CA LYS A 48 24.86 -11.27 -28.54
C LYS A 48 24.32 -12.61 -29.05
N HIS A 49 24.25 -13.61 -28.18
CA HIS A 49 23.92 -15.00 -28.54
C HIS A 49 23.22 -15.71 -27.37
N ASP A 50 22.82 -16.96 -27.58
CA ASP A 50 22.15 -17.84 -26.60
C ASP A 50 23.14 -18.64 -25.74
N GLY A 51 24.44 -18.48 -26.00
CA GLY A 51 25.54 -19.21 -25.36
C GLY A 51 26.21 -20.23 -26.28
N SER A 52 25.81 -20.27 -27.55
CA SER A 52 26.53 -20.92 -28.63
C SER A 52 27.57 -20.01 -29.29
N TYR A 53 28.60 -20.62 -29.88
CA TYR A 53 29.56 -19.97 -30.78
C TYR A 53 29.96 -20.96 -31.88
N GLU A 54 29.83 -20.54 -33.15
CA GLU A 54 30.13 -21.35 -34.35
C GLU A 54 29.53 -22.78 -34.32
N GLY A 55 28.25 -22.89 -33.94
CA GLY A 55 27.52 -24.16 -33.91
C GLY A 55 27.83 -25.06 -32.69
N THR A 56 28.72 -24.63 -31.79
CA THR A 56 28.99 -25.33 -30.52
C THR A 56 28.27 -24.64 -29.37
N GLN A 57 27.50 -25.39 -28.56
CA GLN A 57 26.85 -24.87 -27.35
C GLN A 57 27.80 -24.95 -26.15
N TYR A 58 28.06 -23.83 -25.48
CA TYR A 58 28.91 -23.79 -24.28
C TYR A 58 28.11 -23.62 -22.98
N PHE A 59 27.05 -22.82 -23.04
CA PHE A 59 26.11 -22.58 -21.95
C PHE A 59 24.76 -22.17 -22.53
N THR A 60 23.70 -22.18 -21.73
CA THR A 60 22.37 -21.73 -22.16
C THR A 60 21.98 -20.44 -21.47
N CYS A 61 21.25 -19.59 -22.19
CA CYS A 61 20.69 -18.34 -21.66
C CYS A 61 19.16 -18.41 -21.62
N ARG A 62 18.55 -17.67 -20.68
CA ARG A 62 17.09 -17.46 -20.63
C ARG A 62 16.56 -16.76 -21.88
N HIS A 63 17.37 -15.90 -22.50
CA HIS A 63 17.02 -15.16 -23.71
C HIS A 63 17.94 -15.54 -24.88
N PRO A 64 17.43 -15.65 -26.14
CA PRO A 64 18.23 -16.06 -27.31
C PRO A 64 19.41 -15.15 -27.64
N LYS A 65 19.42 -13.93 -27.11
CA LYS A 65 20.52 -12.96 -27.24
C LYS A 65 21.12 -12.55 -25.90
N GLY A 66 20.80 -13.22 -24.79
CA GLY A 66 21.22 -12.78 -23.45
C GLY A 66 22.70 -13.03 -23.12
N GLY A 67 23.38 -13.89 -23.88
CA GLY A 67 24.75 -14.33 -23.62
C GLY A 67 25.83 -13.51 -24.33
N SER A 68 27.02 -13.44 -23.74
CA SER A 68 28.24 -12.97 -24.40
C SER A 68 29.47 -13.73 -23.92
N PHE A 69 30.44 -13.93 -24.80
CA PHE A 69 31.82 -14.25 -24.39
C PHE A 69 32.62 -12.97 -24.16
N ILE A 70 33.18 -12.80 -22.96
CA ILE A 70 34.08 -11.69 -22.62
C ILE A 70 35.44 -12.19 -22.14
N ARG A 71 36.44 -11.33 -22.26
CA ARG A 71 37.77 -11.60 -21.69
C ARG A 71 37.74 -11.38 -20.18
N PRO A 72 38.46 -12.22 -19.39
CA PRO A 72 38.56 -12.06 -17.94
C PRO A 72 38.87 -10.65 -17.46
N ASN A 73 39.80 -9.95 -18.12
CA ASN A 73 40.19 -8.59 -17.77
C ASN A 73 39.09 -7.52 -17.93
N LYS A 74 37.97 -7.84 -18.59
CA LYS A 74 36.80 -6.97 -18.70
C LYS A 74 35.76 -7.23 -17.60
N ALA A 75 35.92 -8.30 -16.82
CA ALA A 75 34.97 -8.69 -15.79
C ALA A 75 35.46 -8.20 -14.42
N ASN A 76 34.61 -7.46 -13.73
CA ASN A 76 34.77 -7.16 -12.31
C ASN A 76 33.98 -8.17 -11.48
N PHE A 77 34.67 -8.97 -10.67
CA PHE A 77 34.08 -9.97 -9.77
C PHE A 77 33.64 -9.40 -8.41
N GLY A 78 33.75 -8.09 -8.24
CA GLY A 78 33.39 -7.38 -7.03
C GLY A 78 34.47 -7.36 -5.96
N VAL A 79 34.10 -6.82 -4.81
CA VAL A 79 34.94 -6.67 -3.62
C VAL A 79 34.24 -7.25 -2.39
N ASP A 80 34.99 -7.44 -1.30
CA ASP A 80 34.37 -7.75 -0.01
C ASP A 80 33.59 -6.56 0.55
N PHE A 81 32.72 -6.87 1.51
CA PHE A 81 31.90 -5.89 2.21
C PHE A 81 32.73 -4.74 2.82
N LEU A 82 33.82 -5.02 3.53
CA LEU A 82 34.58 -3.98 4.22
C LEU A 82 35.36 -3.10 3.27
N THR A 83 35.94 -3.66 2.20
CA THR A 83 36.54 -2.87 1.13
C THR A 83 35.51 -1.90 0.56
N ALA A 84 34.30 -2.37 0.23
CA ALA A 84 33.23 -1.47 -0.23
C ALA A 84 32.84 -0.39 0.79
N VAL A 85 32.82 -0.72 2.09
CA VAL A 85 32.60 0.27 3.15
C VAL A 85 33.74 1.29 3.16
N LYS A 86 34.99 0.85 3.22
CA LYS A 86 36.15 1.75 3.27
C LYS A 86 36.20 2.66 2.03
N ASP A 87 35.93 2.12 0.85
CA ASP A 87 35.79 2.88 -0.40
C ASP A 87 34.69 3.94 -0.30
N ARG A 88 33.49 3.55 0.14
CA ARG A 88 32.29 4.40 0.17
C ARG A 88 32.40 5.55 1.17
N TYR A 89 33.04 5.31 2.31
CA TYR A 89 33.18 6.30 3.37
C TYR A 89 34.54 7.02 3.35
N GLY A 90 35.38 6.80 2.32
CA GLY A 90 36.64 7.53 2.13
C GLY A 90 37.74 7.14 3.12
N LEU A 91 37.79 5.86 3.51
CA LEU A 91 38.68 5.33 4.55
C LEU A 91 39.77 4.41 3.98
N ASN A 92 40.01 4.49 2.68
CA ASN A 92 41.04 3.73 1.99
C ASN A 92 42.43 4.35 2.16
N ASP A 93 43.45 3.48 2.18
CA ASP A 93 44.87 3.87 2.19
C ASP A 93 45.31 4.70 0.97
N LYS A 94 44.50 4.73 -0.09
CA LYS A 94 44.89 5.25 -1.41
C LYS A 94 44.67 6.76 -1.62
N GLN A 95 44.01 7.46 -0.70
CA GLN A 95 43.81 8.91 -0.84
C GLN A 95 44.94 9.78 -0.25
N ASP A 96 45.89 9.20 0.47
CA ASP A 96 47.05 9.95 0.99
C ASP A 96 48.25 10.01 0.02
N VAL A 97 48.12 9.48 -1.21
CA VAL A 97 49.23 9.48 -2.20
C VAL A 97 49.21 10.70 -3.14
N GLN A 98 48.28 11.66 -2.96
CA GLN A 98 48.25 12.91 -3.76
C GLN A 98 48.62 14.19 -3.01
N TYR A 99 48.95 14.12 -1.73
CA TYR A 99 49.68 15.20 -1.04
C TYR A 99 50.91 14.67 -0.32
N GLY A 100 52.04 14.68 -1.04
CA GLY A 100 53.36 14.65 -0.43
C GLY A 100 53.91 13.26 -0.16
N THR A 101 54.72 12.76 -1.09
CA THR A 101 55.81 11.87 -0.73
C THR A 101 56.63 12.46 0.42
N GLY A 102 56.65 11.77 1.54
CA GLY A 102 57.76 11.78 2.49
C GLY A 102 57.34 11.78 3.95
N ASN A 103 57.43 10.61 4.59
CA ASN A 103 57.65 10.50 6.04
C ASN A 103 58.97 11.15 6.48
N THR A 104 59.59 12.02 5.67
CA THR A 104 60.88 12.62 5.91
C THR A 104 60.86 14.09 5.49
N LEU A 105 60.94 15.01 6.45
CA LEU A 105 61.12 16.43 6.18
C LEU A 105 62.62 16.76 6.26
N VAL A 106 63.15 17.32 5.18
CA VAL A 106 64.54 17.77 5.13
C VAL A 106 64.61 19.24 5.55
N PHE A 107 65.15 19.50 6.75
CA PHE A 107 65.54 20.84 7.16
C PHE A 107 67.03 21.03 6.89
N GLY A 108 67.37 21.65 5.76
CA GLY A 108 68.76 21.85 5.36
C GLY A 108 69.46 20.53 5.02
N THR A 109 70.42 20.09 5.84
CA THR A 109 71.17 18.82 5.67
C THR A 109 70.66 17.67 6.53
N LYS A 110 69.60 17.87 7.35
CA LYS A 110 69.03 16.83 8.21
C LYS A 110 67.65 16.39 7.74
N THR A 111 67.52 15.10 7.48
CA THR A 111 66.26 14.36 7.27
C THR A 111 65.65 14.02 8.63
N VAL A 112 64.41 14.47 8.87
CA VAL A 112 63.61 14.11 10.06
C VAL A 112 62.52 13.15 9.64
N GLU A 113 62.59 11.91 10.12
CA GLU A 113 61.61 10.87 9.81
C GLU A 113 60.45 10.90 10.81
N PHE A 114 59.22 11.13 10.32
CA PHE A 114 58.00 11.15 11.13
C PHE A 114 57.45 9.74 11.28
N VAL A 115 57.88 9.03 12.32
CA VAL A 115 57.41 7.69 12.65
C VAL A 115 56.09 7.80 13.46
N GLY A 116 54.99 7.25 12.96
CA GLY A 116 53.74 7.08 13.72
C GLY A 116 52.50 7.83 13.22
N MET A 117 52.61 8.69 12.21
CA MET A 117 51.44 9.36 11.58
C MET A 117 50.46 8.34 10.98
N ASP A 118 50.97 7.29 10.35
CA ASP A 118 50.17 6.19 9.77
C ASP A 118 49.34 5.46 10.85
N SER A 119 49.91 5.27 12.04
CA SER A 119 49.22 4.64 13.18
C SER A 119 48.10 5.51 13.73
N VAL A 120 48.26 6.84 13.70
CA VAL A 120 47.23 7.79 14.17
C VAL A 120 46.09 7.89 13.16
N ALA A 121 46.42 7.95 11.87
CA ALA A 121 45.42 7.93 10.79
C ALA A 121 44.60 6.63 10.81
N GLU A 122 45.25 5.48 10.99
CA GLU A 122 44.57 4.18 11.14
C GLU A 122 43.64 4.14 12.36
N GLN A 123 44.12 4.58 13.53
CA GLN A 123 43.28 4.66 14.73
C GLN A 123 42.08 5.59 14.52
N GLN A 124 42.26 6.73 13.85
CA GLN A 124 41.18 7.68 13.59
C GLN A 124 40.15 7.14 12.59
N ARG A 125 40.57 6.36 11.59
CA ARG A 125 39.66 5.63 10.68
C ARG A 125 38.88 4.55 11.42
N GLN A 126 39.54 3.76 12.25
CA GLN A 126 38.90 2.72 13.06
C GLN A 126 37.84 3.30 14.02
N VAL A 127 38.10 4.47 14.59
CA VAL A 127 37.14 5.20 15.42
C VAL A 127 35.94 5.70 14.60
N GLN A 128 36.15 6.11 13.34
CA GLN A 128 35.06 6.53 12.45
C GLN A 128 34.16 5.35 12.05
N LEU A 129 34.76 4.20 11.67
CA LEU A 129 34.02 2.99 11.30
C LEU A 129 33.18 2.45 12.46
N ASN A 130 33.74 2.45 13.67
CA ASN A 130 33.02 2.01 14.86
C ASN A 130 31.85 2.93 15.25
N LYS A 131 31.76 4.15 14.71
CA LYS A 131 30.59 5.04 14.92
C LYS A 131 29.46 4.77 13.94
N LEU A 132 29.70 4.03 12.87
CA LEU A 132 28.68 3.77 11.85
C LEU A 132 27.65 2.76 12.38
N VAL A 133 26.39 3.21 12.45
CA VAL A 133 25.22 2.39 12.79
C VAL A 133 24.48 1.96 11.52
N ASP A 134 24.35 2.90 10.58
CA ASP A 134 23.73 2.74 9.27
C ASP A 134 24.81 2.70 8.19
N ILE A 135 24.92 1.57 7.49
CA ILE A 135 25.86 1.39 6.40
C ILE A 135 25.11 1.08 5.11
N SER A 136 25.24 1.98 4.13
CA SER A 136 24.86 1.72 2.74
C SER A 136 26.09 1.56 1.85
N VAL A 137 26.18 0.41 1.20
CA VAL A 137 27.14 0.08 0.13
C VAL A 137 26.38 -0.35 -1.13
N ARG A 138 25.24 0.32 -1.40
CA ARG A 138 24.46 0.10 -2.60
C ARG A 138 25.31 0.39 -3.83
N GLU A 139 25.24 -0.48 -4.84
CA GLU A 139 25.95 -0.29 -6.12
C GLU A 139 27.48 -0.15 -5.95
N CYS A 140 28.04 -0.86 -4.96
CA CYS A 140 29.49 -0.87 -4.69
C CYS A 140 30.16 -2.19 -5.11
N ALA A 141 29.47 -3.00 -5.92
CA ALA A 141 29.95 -4.29 -6.42
C ALA A 141 30.36 -5.28 -5.30
N VAL A 142 29.70 -5.24 -4.14
CA VAL A 142 29.94 -6.23 -3.06
C VAL A 142 29.57 -7.63 -3.55
N SER A 143 30.49 -8.58 -3.45
CA SER A 143 30.26 -9.97 -3.89
C SER A 143 30.49 -11.03 -2.83
N HIS A 144 31.20 -10.72 -1.74
CA HIS A 144 31.44 -11.65 -0.63
C HIS A 144 31.62 -10.94 0.71
N ALA A 145 31.62 -11.71 1.80
CA ALA A 145 31.76 -11.17 3.16
C ALA A 145 33.16 -10.64 3.48
N GLY A 146 34.21 -11.25 2.91
CA GLY A 146 35.60 -10.98 3.32
C GLY A 146 36.06 -11.98 4.38
N GLN A 147 37.06 -11.59 5.18
CA GLN A 147 37.59 -12.45 6.24
C GLN A 147 36.63 -12.55 7.44
N GLU A 148 36.58 -13.72 8.07
CA GLU A 148 35.79 -13.91 9.29
C GLU A 148 36.24 -12.98 10.41
N GLU A 149 35.27 -12.48 11.19
CA GLU A 149 35.44 -11.54 12.31
C GLU A 149 36.01 -10.16 11.95
N GLU A 150 36.34 -9.88 10.69
CA GLU A 150 36.87 -8.58 10.30
C GLU A 150 35.77 -7.51 10.41
N ILE A 151 34.54 -7.84 10.01
CA ILE A 151 33.40 -6.93 10.07
C ILE A 151 33.07 -6.57 11.52
N SER A 152 33.06 -7.56 12.41
CA SER A 152 32.74 -7.35 13.83
C SER A 152 33.78 -6.50 14.55
N ARG A 153 35.07 -6.66 14.20
CA ARG A 153 36.17 -5.83 14.74
C ARG A 153 36.14 -4.40 14.22
N THR A 154 35.77 -4.23 12.95
CA THR A 154 35.84 -2.95 12.25
C THR A 154 34.60 -2.08 12.48
N CYS A 155 33.42 -2.69 12.51
CA CYS A 155 32.11 -2.03 12.53
C CYS A 155 31.22 -2.59 13.65
N ALA A 156 31.66 -2.47 14.90
CA ALA A 156 31.02 -3.14 16.04
C ALA A 156 29.57 -2.66 16.36
N ASN A 157 29.21 -1.43 15.96
CA ASN A 157 27.92 -0.82 16.31
C ASN A 157 26.88 -0.86 15.17
N MET A 158 27.18 -1.56 14.08
CA MET A 158 26.32 -1.61 12.91
C MET A 158 24.99 -2.34 13.21
N ARG A 159 23.88 -1.74 12.75
CA ARG A 159 22.52 -2.25 12.93
C ARG A 159 21.68 -2.24 11.67
N HIS A 160 21.99 -1.33 10.74
CA HIS A 160 21.23 -1.17 9.51
C HIS A 160 22.17 -1.29 8.32
N ILE A 161 21.89 -2.28 7.45
CA ILE A 161 22.74 -2.59 6.31
C ILE A 161 21.93 -2.49 5.03
N ASN A 162 22.42 -1.69 4.09
CA ASN A 162 21.92 -1.63 2.73
C ASN A 162 22.98 -2.14 1.74
N LEU A 163 22.76 -3.39 1.30
CA LEU A 163 23.52 -4.15 0.32
C LEU A 163 22.81 -4.22 -1.04
N SER A 164 21.80 -3.38 -1.29
CA SER A 164 21.02 -3.46 -2.52
C SER A 164 21.86 -3.20 -3.79
N LYS A 165 21.43 -3.76 -4.92
CA LYS A 165 22.06 -3.58 -6.24
C LYS A 165 23.56 -3.88 -6.22
N ASN A 166 23.95 -5.07 -5.80
CA ASN A 166 25.35 -5.53 -5.71
C ASN A 166 25.57 -6.83 -6.51
N LEU A 167 26.73 -7.47 -6.31
CA LEU A 167 27.15 -8.70 -6.97
C LEU A 167 26.97 -9.94 -6.07
N ILE A 168 26.04 -9.88 -5.11
CA ILE A 168 25.76 -10.99 -4.21
C ILE A 168 25.03 -12.08 -4.99
N SER A 169 25.61 -13.28 -5.03
CA SER A 169 25.12 -14.42 -5.83
C SER A 169 24.37 -15.47 -5.01
N SER A 170 24.42 -15.41 -3.68
CA SER A 170 23.82 -16.43 -2.81
C SER A 170 23.42 -15.88 -1.43
N TRP A 171 22.39 -16.48 -0.83
CA TRP A 171 21.93 -16.12 0.51
C TRP A 171 22.96 -16.47 1.60
N GLU A 172 23.80 -17.47 1.37
CA GLU A 172 24.91 -17.82 2.26
C GLU A 172 25.90 -16.66 2.39
N THR A 173 26.14 -15.92 1.30
CA THR A 173 26.97 -14.70 1.35
C THR A 173 26.34 -13.63 2.24
N VAL A 174 25.04 -13.41 2.11
CA VAL A 174 24.28 -12.49 2.98
C VAL A 174 24.39 -12.94 4.44
N THR A 175 24.24 -14.24 4.69
CA THR A 175 24.34 -14.84 6.02
C THR A 175 25.75 -14.68 6.61
N ALA A 176 26.80 -14.83 5.79
CA ALA A 176 28.19 -14.66 6.20
C ALA A 176 28.57 -13.20 6.53
N ILE A 177 27.92 -12.23 5.89
CA ILE A 177 28.02 -10.81 6.29
C ILE A 177 27.26 -10.61 7.60
N ALA A 178 25.99 -11.02 7.65
CA ALA A 178 25.11 -10.79 8.79
C ALA A 178 25.56 -11.49 10.08
N SER A 179 26.19 -12.67 9.99
CA SER A 179 26.69 -13.40 11.17
C SER A 179 27.77 -12.66 11.94
N GLN A 180 28.44 -11.71 11.28
CA GLN A 180 29.46 -10.87 11.91
C GLN A 180 28.88 -9.59 12.53
N VAL A 181 27.56 -9.42 12.50
CA VAL A 181 26.85 -8.19 12.91
C VAL A 181 25.87 -8.53 14.03
N GLN A 182 26.31 -8.35 15.28
CA GLN A 182 25.61 -8.86 16.46
C GLN A 182 24.18 -8.31 16.63
N ASN A 183 23.94 -7.06 16.24
CA ASN A 183 22.68 -6.34 16.47
C ASN A 183 22.02 -5.89 15.17
N LEU A 184 22.05 -6.73 14.13
CA LEU A 184 21.40 -6.41 12.85
C LEU A 184 19.87 -6.29 13.00
N GLU A 185 19.35 -5.08 12.87
CA GLU A 185 17.92 -4.75 12.98
C GLU A 185 17.27 -4.54 11.59
N THR A 186 18.02 -4.01 10.63
CA THR A 186 17.53 -3.74 9.27
C THR A 186 18.50 -4.24 8.22
N LEU A 187 17.97 -4.97 7.23
CA LEU A 187 18.73 -5.47 6.11
C LEU A 187 17.99 -5.23 4.80
N ASN A 188 18.65 -4.53 3.87
CA ASN A 188 18.17 -4.38 2.51
C ASN A 188 19.17 -5.04 1.56
N VAL A 189 18.73 -6.08 0.86
CA VAL A 189 19.49 -6.84 -0.14
C VAL A 189 18.78 -6.83 -1.50
N SER A 190 17.85 -5.89 -1.69
CA SER A 190 17.05 -5.75 -2.91
C SER A 190 17.92 -5.60 -4.16
N GLU A 191 17.40 -5.97 -5.33
CA GLU A 191 18.09 -5.86 -6.62
C GLU A 191 19.41 -6.67 -6.71
N ASN A 192 19.54 -7.73 -5.90
CA ASN A 192 20.58 -8.74 -6.06
C ASN A 192 19.99 -10.02 -6.66
N LYS A 193 20.65 -10.59 -7.65
CA LYS A 193 20.27 -11.89 -8.23
C LYS A 193 21.01 -13.01 -7.53
N MET A 194 20.36 -13.57 -6.52
CA MET A 194 20.96 -14.56 -5.63
C MET A 194 20.17 -15.86 -5.58
N ARG A 195 20.86 -16.95 -5.25
CA ARG A 195 20.24 -18.24 -4.95
C ARG A 195 19.81 -18.28 -3.49
N PHE A 196 18.61 -18.77 -3.24
CA PHE A 196 18.09 -19.01 -1.89
C PHE A 196 18.20 -20.49 -1.51
N PRO A 197 18.23 -20.80 -0.21
CA PRO A 197 18.29 -22.18 0.27
C PRO A 197 17.08 -22.99 -0.20
N SER A 198 17.32 -24.21 -0.67
CA SER A 198 16.25 -25.14 -1.07
C SER A 198 15.76 -26.03 0.08
N THR A 199 16.41 -26.02 1.24
CA THR A 199 16.08 -26.82 2.43
C THR A 199 16.13 -25.98 3.71
N SER A 200 15.27 -26.30 4.70
CA SER A 200 15.23 -25.61 5.99
C SER A 200 16.42 -26.03 6.86
N THR A 201 17.49 -25.24 6.80
CA THR A 201 18.76 -25.52 7.53
C THR A 201 19.23 -24.34 8.38
N PHE A 202 18.35 -23.41 8.74
CA PHE A 202 18.72 -22.26 9.56
C PHE A 202 19.06 -22.67 10.99
N THR A 203 20.35 -22.88 11.23
CA THR A 203 20.98 -22.98 12.55
C THR A 203 21.64 -21.67 12.97
N SER A 204 21.67 -20.68 12.08
CA SER A 204 22.37 -19.40 12.28
C SER A 204 21.51 -18.41 13.06
N SER A 205 22.08 -17.83 14.12
CA SER A 205 21.50 -16.75 14.90
C SER A 205 21.68 -15.36 14.26
N ALA A 206 22.25 -15.29 13.05
CA ALA A 206 22.64 -14.06 12.35
C ALA A 206 21.51 -13.03 12.20
N PHE A 207 20.26 -13.48 12.13
CA PHE A 207 19.09 -12.62 11.92
C PHE A 207 18.12 -12.60 13.12
N SER A 208 18.59 -13.02 14.30
CA SER A 208 17.76 -13.14 15.52
C SER A 208 17.14 -11.83 16.00
N ASN A 209 17.75 -10.69 15.67
CA ASN A 209 17.27 -9.34 16.01
C ASN A 209 16.67 -8.59 14.80
N LEU A 210 16.55 -9.24 13.64
CA LEU A 210 16.15 -8.58 12.40
C LEU A 210 14.66 -8.22 12.44
N LYS A 211 14.37 -6.92 12.33
CA LYS A 211 13.00 -6.36 12.35
C LYS A 211 12.51 -5.99 10.95
N ILE A 212 13.41 -5.51 10.09
CA ILE A 212 13.06 -5.01 8.75
C ILE A 212 13.92 -5.71 7.71
N LEU A 213 13.28 -6.37 6.75
CA LEU A 213 13.95 -7.06 5.65
C LEU A 213 13.37 -6.63 4.30
N ALA A 214 14.23 -6.11 3.43
CA ALA A 214 13.89 -5.79 2.06
C ALA A 214 14.60 -6.73 1.07
N LEU A 215 13.78 -7.45 0.31
CA LEU A 215 14.13 -8.46 -0.69
C LEU A 215 13.47 -8.12 -2.04
N ASN A 216 13.31 -6.83 -2.37
CA ASN A 216 12.66 -6.44 -3.61
C ASN A 216 13.53 -6.83 -4.81
N GLN A 217 12.93 -7.31 -5.90
CA GLN A 217 13.66 -7.65 -7.14
C GLN A 217 14.85 -8.62 -6.93
N THR A 218 14.66 -9.66 -6.12
CA THR A 218 15.68 -10.71 -5.89
C THR A 218 15.35 -12.04 -6.57
N GLU A 219 14.28 -12.09 -7.38
CA GLU A 219 13.71 -13.30 -7.98
C GLU A 219 13.22 -14.35 -6.95
N ILE A 220 13.06 -13.97 -5.67
CA ILE A 220 12.66 -14.91 -4.60
C ILE A 220 11.21 -15.38 -4.79
N THR A 221 10.94 -16.64 -4.46
CA THR A 221 9.59 -17.20 -4.41
C THR A 221 9.05 -17.23 -2.97
N TRP A 222 7.73 -17.29 -2.80
CA TRP A 222 7.14 -17.38 -1.46
C TRP A 222 7.56 -18.64 -0.70
N THR A 223 7.81 -19.75 -1.40
CA THR A 223 8.30 -20.98 -0.74
C THR A 223 9.69 -20.76 -0.14
N GLU A 224 10.59 -20.07 -0.85
CA GLU A 224 11.92 -19.73 -0.34
C GLU A 224 11.85 -18.72 0.81
N VAL A 225 10.93 -17.75 0.76
CA VAL A 225 10.65 -16.85 1.90
C VAL A 225 10.32 -17.66 3.15
N LEU A 226 9.39 -18.63 3.06
CA LEU A 226 8.99 -19.45 4.20
C LEU A 226 10.13 -20.35 4.73
N LEU A 227 10.98 -20.87 3.83
CA LEU A 227 12.17 -21.64 4.23
C LEU A 227 13.18 -20.77 4.99
N CYS A 228 13.34 -19.51 4.60
CA CYS A 228 14.24 -18.57 5.26
C CYS A 228 13.66 -17.97 6.54
N ALA A 229 12.34 -17.86 6.64
CA ALA A 229 11.64 -17.18 7.72
C ALA A 229 11.87 -17.78 9.12
N GLN A 230 12.34 -19.03 9.21
CA GLN A 230 12.77 -19.64 10.47
C GLN A 230 13.93 -18.87 11.12
N GLY A 231 14.77 -18.23 10.32
CA GLY A 231 15.87 -17.38 10.79
C GLY A 231 15.43 -16.00 11.26
N TRP A 232 14.17 -15.59 11.05
CA TRP A 232 13.70 -14.22 11.32
C TRP A 232 12.60 -14.20 12.40
N PRO A 233 12.92 -14.61 13.65
CA PRO A 233 11.91 -14.85 14.69
C PRO A 233 11.15 -13.61 15.15
N VAL A 234 11.71 -12.41 14.93
CA VAL A 234 11.17 -11.13 15.40
C VAL A 234 10.87 -10.14 14.26
N LEU A 235 10.78 -10.64 13.01
CA LEU A 235 10.58 -9.79 11.84
C LEU A 235 9.24 -9.06 11.90
N GLU A 236 9.26 -7.74 11.71
CA GLU A 236 8.09 -6.89 11.74
C GLU A 236 7.71 -6.39 10.35
N GLU A 237 8.67 -6.14 9.47
CA GLU A 237 8.43 -5.59 8.13
C GLU A 237 9.16 -6.41 7.06
N LEU A 238 8.42 -6.83 6.04
CA LEU A 238 8.93 -7.63 4.93
C LEU A 238 8.50 -7.03 3.59
N TYR A 239 9.50 -6.62 2.80
CA TYR A 239 9.31 -6.07 1.47
C TYR A 239 9.76 -7.05 0.40
N LEU A 240 8.83 -7.46 -0.45
CA LEU A 240 9.01 -8.47 -1.49
C LEU A 240 8.53 -7.97 -2.86
N SER A 241 8.54 -6.66 -3.08
CA SER A 241 8.08 -6.05 -4.32
C SER A 241 8.85 -6.57 -5.55
N SER A 242 8.13 -6.78 -6.65
CA SER A 242 8.69 -7.09 -7.97
C SER A 242 9.55 -8.37 -7.97
N ASN A 243 9.03 -9.44 -7.38
CA ASN A 243 9.66 -10.76 -7.32
C ASN A 243 8.90 -11.78 -8.20
N ASN A 244 9.24 -13.06 -8.03
CA ASN A 244 8.55 -14.17 -8.70
C ASN A 244 7.56 -14.89 -7.77
N ILE A 245 6.84 -14.11 -6.94
CA ILE A 245 5.84 -14.66 -6.03
C ILE A 245 4.51 -14.80 -6.76
N THR A 246 4.22 -16.02 -7.22
CA THR A 246 3.01 -16.30 -7.99
C THR A 246 1.96 -17.09 -7.20
N VAL A 247 2.44 -17.86 -6.21
CA VAL A 247 1.61 -18.72 -5.35
C VAL A 247 1.97 -18.47 -3.89
N LEU A 248 0.95 -18.14 -3.09
CA LEU A 248 1.08 -18.00 -1.65
C LEU A 248 0.87 -19.36 -0.96
N LYS A 249 1.40 -19.48 0.25
CA LYS A 249 1.24 -20.62 1.15
C LYS A 249 1.10 -20.11 2.56
N ARG A 250 0.45 -20.89 3.41
CA ARG A 250 0.29 -20.53 4.82
C ARG A 250 1.65 -20.45 5.53
N PRO A 251 1.95 -19.34 6.23
CA PRO A 251 3.17 -19.20 7.02
C PRO A 251 3.00 -19.91 8.38
N ASP A 252 3.13 -21.23 8.40
CA ASP A 252 2.96 -22.03 9.62
C ASP A 252 4.13 -21.78 10.59
N ASN A 253 3.82 -21.22 11.77
CA ASN A 253 4.77 -20.91 12.85
C ASN A 253 5.94 -19.97 12.49
N VAL A 254 5.90 -19.35 11.31
CA VAL A 254 6.88 -18.35 10.86
C VAL A 254 6.18 -17.01 10.61
N LEU A 255 6.93 -15.90 10.62
CA LEU A 255 6.42 -14.54 10.35
C LEU A 255 5.28 -14.10 11.30
N GLN A 256 5.15 -14.70 12.49
CA GLN A 256 4.04 -14.42 13.42
C GLN A 256 4.10 -13.02 14.05
N THR A 257 5.28 -12.39 14.00
CA THR A 257 5.52 -11.01 14.46
C THR A 257 5.26 -9.95 13.39
N LEU A 258 5.01 -10.37 12.14
CA LEU A 258 4.96 -9.48 10.99
C LEU A 258 3.79 -8.50 11.10
N LYS A 259 4.11 -7.20 10.96
CA LYS A 259 3.18 -6.07 10.98
C LYS A 259 2.97 -5.48 9.58
N LEU A 260 3.99 -5.51 8.72
CA LEU A 260 3.91 -5.02 7.35
C LEU A 260 4.38 -6.09 6.37
N LEU A 261 3.57 -6.33 5.34
CA LEU A 261 3.92 -7.19 4.21
C LEU A 261 3.66 -6.44 2.89
N ASP A 262 4.71 -6.28 2.10
CA ASP A 262 4.61 -5.73 0.74
C ASP A 262 4.87 -6.83 -0.30
N LEU A 263 3.85 -7.13 -1.08
CA LEU A 263 3.85 -8.10 -2.19
C LEU A 263 3.65 -7.41 -3.54
N SER A 264 3.86 -6.10 -3.63
CA SER A 264 3.58 -5.33 -4.85
C SER A 264 4.31 -5.90 -6.08
N ASP A 265 3.72 -5.73 -7.26
CA ASP A 265 4.30 -6.13 -8.55
C ASP A 265 4.66 -7.64 -8.64
N ASN A 266 3.94 -8.49 -7.89
CA ASN A 266 4.03 -9.95 -7.97
C ASN A 266 2.74 -10.51 -8.57
N GLN A 267 2.82 -11.19 -9.72
CA GLN A 267 1.64 -11.68 -10.46
C GLN A 267 1.08 -12.96 -9.82
N LEU A 268 0.12 -12.81 -8.92
CA LEU A 268 -0.53 -13.93 -8.25
C LEU A 268 -1.44 -14.70 -9.23
N VAL A 269 -1.30 -16.03 -9.29
CA VAL A 269 -2.00 -16.89 -10.26
C VAL A 269 -3.51 -16.93 -10.04
N ASP A 270 -3.92 -17.03 -8.78
CA ASP A 270 -5.32 -16.95 -8.37
C ASP A 270 -5.53 -15.65 -7.59
N GLY A 271 -6.55 -14.88 -7.99
CA GLY A 271 -6.87 -13.57 -7.42
C GLY A 271 -7.25 -13.64 -5.95
N ASN A 272 -7.72 -14.79 -5.45
CA ASN A 272 -8.15 -14.94 -4.05
C ASN A 272 -7.26 -15.88 -3.22
N GLN A 273 -5.95 -15.62 -3.19
CA GLN A 273 -5.01 -16.35 -2.33
C GLN A 273 -4.81 -15.73 -0.94
N LEU A 274 -5.49 -14.61 -0.65
CA LEU A 274 -5.28 -13.84 0.58
C LEU A 274 -5.64 -14.65 1.84
N HIS A 275 -6.60 -15.56 1.74
CA HIS A 275 -6.97 -16.46 2.83
C HIS A 275 -5.80 -17.34 3.33
N LEU A 276 -4.77 -17.57 2.51
CA LEU A 276 -3.59 -18.35 2.88
C LEU A 276 -2.68 -17.60 3.87
N ILE A 277 -2.63 -16.27 3.78
CA ILE A 277 -1.83 -15.42 4.68
C ILE A 277 -2.70 -14.67 5.70
N ALA A 278 -4.02 -14.89 5.67
CA ALA A 278 -5.01 -14.28 6.56
C ALA A 278 -4.80 -14.53 8.05
N GLN A 279 -4.05 -15.56 8.41
CA GLN A 279 -3.80 -15.93 9.79
C GLN A 279 -2.56 -15.28 10.40
N LEU A 280 -1.91 -14.35 9.70
CA LEU A 280 -0.85 -13.52 10.28
C LEU A 280 -1.47 -12.64 11.39
N PRO A 281 -1.21 -12.94 12.68
CA PRO A 281 -2.04 -12.42 13.77
C PRO A 281 -1.78 -10.95 14.09
N ARG A 282 -0.60 -10.44 13.68
CA ARG A 282 -0.14 -9.07 13.96
C ARG A 282 -0.06 -8.19 12.73
N LEU A 283 -0.51 -8.67 11.56
CA LEU A 283 -0.39 -7.91 10.32
C LEU A 283 -1.29 -6.68 10.37
N GLU A 284 -0.68 -5.50 10.29
CA GLU A 284 -1.34 -4.19 10.33
C GLU A 284 -1.41 -3.54 8.95
N GLN A 285 -0.45 -3.83 8.08
CA GLN A 285 -0.37 -3.26 6.74
C GLN A 285 -0.07 -4.34 5.69
N LEU A 286 -0.90 -4.37 4.65
CA LEU A 286 -0.76 -5.27 3.52
C LEU A 286 -0.78 -4.46 2.23
N ILE A 287 0.30 -4.56 1.46
CA ILE A 287 0.47 -3.87 0.18
C ILE A 287 0.46 -4.92 -0.94
N LEU A 288 -0.51 -4.80 -1.84
CA LEU A 288 -0.80 -5.73 -2.93
C LEU A 288 -0.95 -4.98 -4.25
N ARG A 289 -0.18 -3.90 -4.45
CA ARG A 289 -0.25 -3.09 -5.65
C ARG A 289 0.17 -3.91 -6.87
N ASN A 290 -0.59 -3.85 -7.96
CA ASN A 290 -0.24 -4.54 -9.22
C ASN A 290 0.09 -6.03 -9.02
N THR A 291 -0.76 -6.73 -8.27
CA THR A 291 -0.61 -8.18 -8.01
C THR A 291 -1.50 -9.05 -8.90
N GLY A 292 -2.38 -8.43 -9.69
CA GLY A 292 -3.31 -9.12 -10.57
C GLY A 292 -4.56 -9.65 -9.87
N ILE A 293 -4.77 -9.29 -8.60
CA ILE A 293 -5.97 -9.69 -7.82
C ILE A 293 -7.23 -9.22 -8.54
N SER A 294 -8.17 -10.15 -8.74
CA SER A 294 -9.45 -9.88 -9.42
C SER A 294 -10.66 -9.95 -8.49
N SER A 295 -10.54 -10.67 -7.37
CA SER A 295 -11.59 -10.79 -6.36
C SER A 295 -11.01 -10.90 -4.95
N ILE A 296 -11.78 -10.44 -3.96
CA ILE A 296 -11.47 -10.59 -2.53
C ILE A 296 -12.71 -11.20 -1.88
N HIS A 297 -12.52 -12.26 -1.08
CA HIS A 297 -13.63 -12.90 -0.37
C HIS A 297 -13.17 -13.53 0.95
N PHE A 298 -13.96 -13.30 2.01
CA PHE A 298 -13.77 -13.86 3.35
C PHE A 298 -14.91 -14.85 3.65
N PRO A 299 -14.69 -16.16 3.47
CA PRO A 299 -15.75 -17.17 3.53
C PRO A 299 -16.20 -17.52 4.96
N ASP A 300 -15.48 -17.08 5.99
CA ASP A 300 -15.77 -17.36 7.40
C ASP A 300 -16.82 -16.43 8.03
N ALA A 301 -17.30 -15.42 7.29
CA ALA A 301 -18.30 -14.47 7.74
C ALA A 301 -19.37 -14.22 6.66
N GLU A 302 -20.63 -14.18 7.09
CA GLU A 302 -21.77 -13.78 6.26
C GLU A 302 -21.79 -12.25 5.98
N PHE A 303 -22.74 -11.79 5.16
CA PHE A 303 -22.91 -10.37 4.85
C PHE A 303 -23.19 -9.56 6.13
N GLY A 304 -22.50 -8.43 6.30
CA GLY A 304 -22.66 -7.55 7.46
C GLY A 304 -21.97 -8.04 8.74
N CYS A 305 -21.40 -9.25 8.75
CA CYS A 305 -20.61 -9.80 9.85
C CYS A 305 -19.11 -9.47 9.70
N LYS A 306 -18.34 -9.58 10.78
CA LYS A 306 -16.88 -9.39 10.74
C LYS A 306 -16.16 -10.75 10.61
N THR A 307 -15.10 -10.79 9.81
CA THR A 307 -14.24 -11.97 9.63
C THR A 307 -13.24 -12.10 10.77
N LYS A 308 -12.78 -13.33 11.05
CA LYS A 308 -11.64 -13.61 11.95
C LYS A 308 -10.30 -13.49 11.21
N MET A 309 -10.32 -13.42 9.88
CA MET A 309 -9.15 -13.21 9.04
C MET A 309 -8.60 -11.80 9.23
N PHE A 310 -7.26 -11.67 9.23
CA PHE A 310 -6.56 -10.38 9.33
C PHE A 310 -7.06 -9.50 10.50
N PRO A 311 -7.01 -9.99 11.75
CA PRO A 311 -7.68 -9.35 12.89
C PRO A 311 -7.19 -7.93 13.17
N LEU A 312 -5.93 -7.62 12.87
CA LEU A 312 -5.30 -6.32 13.14
C LEU A 312 -5.01 -5.49 11.88
N LEU A 313 -5.49 -5.92 10.70
CA LEU A 313 -5.15 -5.24 9.45
C LEU A 313 -5.85 -3.87 9.38
N LYS A 314 -5.04 -2.80 9.45
CA LYS A 314 -5.45 -1.40 9.46
C LYS A 314 -5.32 -0.75 8.09
N ARG A 315 -4.31 -1.12 7.31
CA ARG A 315 -3.99 -0.48 6.02
C ARG A 315 -3.94 -1.53 4.92
N LEU A 316 -4.74 -1.35 3.89
CA LEU A 316 -4.76 -2.21 2.72
C LEU A 316 -4.55 -1.38 1.46
N ALA A 317 -3.54 -1.73 0.66
CA ALA A 317 -3.30 -1.13 -0.64
C ALA A 317 -3.48 -2.19 -1.73
N ILE A 318 -4.49 -2.00 -2.58
CA ILE A 318 -4.88 -2.87 -3.69
C ILE A 318 -4.93 -2.10 -5.01
N ASN A 319 -4.12 -1.04 -5.14
CA ASN A 319 -4.03 -0.25 -6.37
C ASN A 319 -3.59 -1.09 -7.57
N ASP A 320 -3.98 -0.67 -8.76
CA ASP A 320 -3.47 -1.23 -10.03
C ASP A 320 -3.77 -2.74 -10.17
N ASN A 321 -4.94 -3.19 -9.70
CA ASN A 321 -5.37 -4.58 -9.75
C ASN A 321 -6.52 -4.79 -10.76
N LYS A 322 -7.05 -6.01 -10.82
CA LYS A 322 -8.07 -6.43 -11.79
C LYS A 322 -9.46 -6.56 -11.15
N ILE A 323 -9.71 -5.86 -10.05
CA ILE A 323 -10.99 -5.96 -9.32
C ILE A 323 -12.07 -5.23 -10.11
N SER A 324 -13.03 -5.99 -10.66
CA SER A 324 -14.12 -5.45 -11.48
C SER A 324 -15.47 -5.37 -10.78
N GLN A 325 -15.63 -6.10 -9.67
CA GLN A 325 -16.92 -6.25 -8.99
C GLN A 325 -16.93 -5.57 -7.62
N TRP A 326 -18.04 -4.89 -7.31
CA TRP A 326 -18.28 -4.27 -5.99
C TRP A 326 -18.38 -5.28 -4.85
N SER A 327 -18.65 -6.56 -5.13
CA SER A 327 -18.64 -7.63 -4.13
C SER A 327 -17.32 -7.68 -3.38
N SER A 328 -16.18 -7.56 -4.06
CA SER A 328 -14.86 -7.52 -3.43
C SER A 328 -14.69 -6.32 -2.49
N ILE A 329 -15.27 -5.17 -2.83
CA ILE A 329 -15.23 -3.96 -1.99
C ILE A 329 -16.15 -4.11 -0.77
N ASN A 330 -17.32 -4.72 -0.96
CA ASN A 330 -18.22 -5.05 0.15
C ASN A 330 -17.57 -5.98 1.16
N GLU A 331 -16.76 -6.95 0.71
CA GLU A 331 -16.03 -7.89 1.58
C GLU A 331 -15.02 -7.18 2.49
N LEU A 332 -14.49 -6.02 2.09
CA LEU A 332 -13.55 -5.25 2.91
C LEU A 332 -14.19 -4.71 4.20
N ASP A 333 -15.51 -4.53 4.26
CA ASP A 333 -16.18 -4.15 5.50
C ASP A 333 -16.03 -5.25 6.57
N LYS A 334 -15.91 -6.52 6.17
CA LYS A 334 -15.75 -7.63 7.12
C LYS A 334 -14.48 -7.52 7.96
N LEU A 335 -13.45 -6.81 7.48
CA LEU A 335 -12.17 -6.64 8.18
C LEU A 335 -12.34 -5.73 9.41
N PRO A 336 -12.22 -6.25 10.65
CA PRO A 336 -12.62 -5.51 11.85
C PRO A 336 -11.80 -4.24 12.11
N SER A 337 -10.51 -4.26 11.74
CA SER A 337 -9.55 -3.21 12.06
C SER A 337 -9.22 -2.29 10.89
N LEU A 338 -9.80 -2.48 9.71
CA LEU A 338 -9.46 -1.71 8.51
C LEU A 338 -9.76 -0.22 8.74
N ARG A 339 -8.80 0.66 8.45
CA ARG A 339 -8.90 2.13 8.58
C ARG A 339 -8.46 2.88 7.34
N ALA A 340 -7.48 2.36 6.60
CA ALA A 340 -7.01 2.98 5.37
C ALA A 340 -7.09 2.02 4.18
N LEU A 341 -7.65 2.49 3.07
CA LEU A 341 -7.75 1.76 1.82
C LEU A 341 -7.16 2.59 0.70
N GLN A 342 -6.28 1.98 -0.11
CA GLN A 342 -5.93 2.50 -1.42
C GLN A 342 -6.38 1.49 -2.48
N CYS A 343 -7.24 1.92 -3.41
CA CYS A 343 -7.86 1.04 -4.40
C CYS A 343 -7.95 1.64 -5.80
N ASN A 344 -7.11 2.64 -6.09
CA ASN A 344 -7.05 3.31 -7.40
C ASN A 344 -6.74 2.32 -8.53
N ASN A 345 -7.11 2.68 -9.76
CA ASN A 345 -6.79 1.94 -10.97
C ASN A 345 -7.26 0.47 -10.92
N ASN A 346 -8.52 0.27 -10.53
CA ASN A 346 -9.20 -1.01 -10.62
C ASN A 346 -10.45 -0.87 -11.51
N PRO A 347 -10.82 -1.87 -12.32
CA PRO A 347 -11.96 -1.77 -13.22
C PRO A 347 -13.31 -1.41 -12.56
N PHE A 348 -13.53 -1.74 -11.28
CA PHE A 348 -14.76 -1.34 -10.57
C PHE A 348 -14.89 0.18 -10.44
N MET A 349 -13.77 0.92 -10.46
CA MET A 349 -13.75 2.38 -10.37
C MET A 349 -14.40 3.03 -11.60
N ASP A 350 -14.43 2.33 -12.75
CA ASP A 350 -15.03 2.83 -14.00
C ASP A 350 -16.55 2.58 -14.07
N THR A 351 -17.15 1.95 -13.05
CA THR A 351 -18.59 1.63 -13.03
C THR A 351 -19.49 2.85 -12.78
N GLU A 352 -18.93 3.93 -12.23
CA GLU A 352 -19.61 5.19 -11.99
C GLU A 352 -18.87 6.32 -12.71
N LYS A 353 -19.61 7.14 -13.47
CA LYS A 353 -19.03 8.23 -14.27
C LYS A 353 -18.63 9.42 -13.41
N ASN A 354 -19.30 9.62 -12.27
CA ASN A 354 -18.96 10.68 -11.33
C ASN A 354 -17.98 10.18 -10.25
N PRO A 355 -16.72 10.65 -10.23
CA PRO A 355 -15.73 10.26 -9.22
C PRO A 355 -16.16 10.55 -7.78
N GLU A 356 -16.92 11.62 -7.54
CA GLU A 356 -17.40 11.96 -6.19
C GLU A 356 -18.42 10.94 -5.70
N THR A 357 -19.37 10.56 -6.56
CA THR A 357 -20.35 9.51 -6.25
C THR A 357 -19.65 8.18 -5.98
N LEU A 358 -18.65 7.81 -6.79
CA LEU A 358 -17.87 6.60 -6.60
C LEU A 358 -17.19 6.56 -5.22
N ILE A 359 -16.54 7.66 -4.83
CA ILE A 359 -15.90 7.82 -3.51
C ILE A 359 -16.94 7.68 -2.40
N GLN A 360 -18.08 8.36 -2.51
CA GLN A 360 -19.17 8.26 -1.54
C GLN A 360 -19.68 6.82 -1.39
N LEU A 361 -19.81 6.07 -2.48
CA LEU A 361 -20.22 4.66 -2.45
C LEU A 361 -19.22 3.81 -1.65
N ILE A 362 -17.91 3.99 -1.86
CA ILE A 362 -16.88 3.26 -1.10
C ILE A 362 -16.97 3.61 0.40
N ILE A 363 -17.08 4.90 0.73
CA ILE A 363 -17.18 5.39 2.12
C ILE A 363 -18.41 4.79 2.82
N ALA A 364 -19.56 4.73 2.15
CA ALA A 364 -20.79 4.18 2.71
C ALA A 364 -20.74 2.64 2.87
N LYS A 365 -20.05 1.95 1.94
CA LYS A 365 -19.89 0.49 1.93
C LYS A 365 -18.89 -0.03 2.95
N ILE A 366 -17.93 0.78 3.40
CA ILE A 366 -16.91 0.39 4.39
C ILE A 366 -17.01 1.29 5.63
N SER A 367 -17.53 0.73 6.71
CA SER A 367 -18.04 1.49 7.87
C SER A 367 -16.99 2.14 8.74
N GLN A 368 -15.81 1.52 8.80
CA GLN A 368 -14.73 1.87 9.70
C GLN A 368 -13.59 2.64 8.99
N LEU A 369 -13.77 2.99 7.72
CA LEU A 369 -12.73 3.63 6.92
C LEU A 369 -12.49 5.09 7.35
N GLU A 370 -11.23 5.44 7.62
CA GLU A 370 -10.81 6.78 8.01
C GLU A 370 -10.02 7.47 6.88
N VAL A 371 -9.35 6.69 6.04
CA VAL A 371 -8.55 7.20 4.91
C VAL A 371 -8.86 6.40 3.66
N LEU A 372 -9.20 7.09 2.57
CA LEU A 372 -9.41 6.48 1.25
C LEU A 372 -8.49 7.15 0.23
N ASN A 373 -7.67 6.36 -0.47
CA ASN A 373 -6.76 6.83 -1.51
C ASN A 373 -5.86 7.99 -1.04
N ASN A 374 -5.38 7.92 0.21
CA ASN A 374 -4.58 8.93 0.91
C ASN A 374 -5.32 10.23 1.28
N CYS A 375 -6.63 10.28 1.13
CA CYS A 375 -7.47 11.37 1.62
C CYS A 375 -8.16 10.96 2.92
N GLU A 376 -8.11 11.82 3.94
CA GLU A 376 -8.89 11.66 5.16
C GLU A 376 -10.38 11.79 4.87
N ILE A 377 -11.21 10.96 5.51
CA ILE A 377 -12.66 11.01 5.41
C ILE A 377 -13.19 11.77 6.62
N LEU A 378 -13.73 12.96 6.38
CA LEU A 378 -14.29 13.78 7.44
C LEU A 378 -15.65 13.21 7.92
N PRO A 379 -16.03 13.40 9.19
CA PRO A 379 -17.32 12.92 9.71
C PRO A 379 -18.54 13.42 8.92
N ALA A 380 -18.49 14.65 8.41
CA ALA A 380 -19.56 15.23 7.59
C ALA A 380 -19.67 14.55 6.21
N GLU A 381 -18.53 14.23 5.59
CA GLU A 381 -18.47 13.51 4.30
C GLU A 381 -19.01 12.10 4.45
N ARG A 382 -18.60 11.39 5.52
CA ARG A 382 -19.14 10.06 5.84
C ARG A 382 -20.65 10.10 6.04
N ARG A 383 -21.16 11.05 6.81
CA ARG A 383 -22.60 11.21 7.02
C ARG A 383 -23.34 11.48 5.71
N GLY A 384 -22.82 12.37 4.86
CA GLY A 384 -23.38 12.66 3.54
C GLY A 384 -23.42 11.41 2.66
N ALA A 385 -22.27 10.74 2.52
CA ALA A 385 -22.14 9.51 1.73
C ALA A 385 -23.11 8.40 2.17
N GLU A 386 -23.27 8.18 3.48
CA GLU A 386 -24.19 7.17 4.01
C GLU A 386 -25.67 7.52 3.72
N LEU A 387 -26.06 8.79 3.83
CA LEU A 387 -27.43 9.25 3.51
C LEU A 387 -27.72 9.17 2.01
N ASP A 388 -26.76 9.58 1.17
CA ASP A 388 -26.88 9.49 -0.29
C ASP A 388 -26.95 8.03 -0.74
N TYR A 389 -26.11 7.15 -0.18
CA TYR A 389 -26.17 5.71 -0.42
C TYR A 389 -27.56 5.12 -0.08
N ARG A 390 -28.13 5.49 1.09
CA ARG A 390 -29.48 5.07 1.48
C ARG A 390 -30.51 5.54 0.44
N LYS A 391 -30.40 6.77 -0.02
CA LYS A 391 -31.34 7.34 -0.99
C LYS A 391 -31.22 6.70 -2.38
N ILE A 392 -29.99 6.45 -2.84
CA ILE A 392 -29.70 5.85 -4.15
C ILE A 392 -30.32 4.46 -4.25
N PHE A 393 -30.13 3.60 -3.23
CA PHE A 393 -30.57 2.20 -3.24
C PHE A 393 -31.90 1.96 -2.51
N GLY A 394 -32.63 3.02 -2.15
CA GLY A 394 -33.86 2.89 -1.37
C GLY A 394 -35.01 2.21 -2.11
N LYS A 395 -35.13 2.42 -3.43
CA LYS A 395 -36.11 1.70 -4.23
C LYS A 395 -35.78 0.22 -4.33
N ASP A 396 -34.53 -0.09 -4.68
CA ASP A 396 -34.03 -1.46 -4.76
C ASP A 396 -34.22 -2.21 -3.44
N TRP A 397 -34.05 -1.53 -2.30
CA TRP A 397 -34.31 -2.10 -0.98
C TRP A 397 -35.78 -2.44 -0.75
N LEU A 398 -36.71 -1.53 -1.10
CA LEU A 398 -38.16 -1.78 -0.99
C LEU A 398 -38.60 -2.92 -1.92
N GLU A 399 -38.12 -2.92 -3.17
CA GLU A 399 -38.38 -3.97 -4.16
C GLU A 399 -37.83 -5.32 -3.71
N ALA A 400 -36.70 -5.33 -3.00
CA ALA A 400 -36.13 -6.54 -2.41
C ALA A 400 -36.87 -7.02 -1.15
N GLY A 401 -37.96 -6.37 -0.72
CA GLY A 401 -38.73 -6.77 0.47
C GLY A 401 -38.30 -6.07 1.77
N GLY A 402 -37.49 -5.02 1.67
CA GLY A 402 -37.14 -4.15 2.79
C GLY A 402 -38.31 -3.33 3.30
N HIS A 403 -38.39 -3.10 4.61
CA HIS A 403 -39.47 -2.30 5.21
C HIS A 403 -39.02 -1.61 6.51
N TRP A 404 -39.61 -0.45 6.81
CA TRP A 404 -39.37 0.27 8.07
C TRP A 404 -39.87 -0.49 9.32
N ASN A 405 -40.78 -1.45 9.15
CA ASN A 405 -41.35 -2.23 10.23
C ASN A 405 -40.52 -3.51 10.34
N PRO A 406 -39.86 -3.77 11.49
CA PRO A 406 -38.98 -4.93 11.68
C PRO A 406 -39.63 -6.28 11.33
N GLU A 407 -40.92 -6.46 11.59
CA GLU A 407 -41.62 -7.74 11.32
C GLU A 407 -41.83 -7.99 9.81
N LYS A 408 -41.96 -6.90 9.05
CA LYS A 408 -42.14 -6.94 7.58
C LYS A 408 -40.83 -6.82 6.82
N ASN A 409 -39.76 -6.42 7.47
CA ASN A 409 -38.45 -6.19 6.86
C ASN A 409 -37.77 -7.52 6.52
N LYS A 410 -37.95 -7.98 5.28
CA LYS A 410 -37.40 -9.25 4.77
C LYS A 410 -36.67 -9.02 3.44
N PRO A 411 -35.57 -8.25 3.43
CA PRO A 411 -34.80 -7.99 2.22
C PRO A 411 -34.21 -9.29 1.65
N SER A 412 -34.16 -9.38 0.32
CA SER A 412 -33.63 -10.55 -0.38
C SER A 412 -32.13 -10.75 -0.13
N GLN A 413 -31.66 -11.99 -0.28
CA GLN A 413 -30.24 -12.33 -0.11
C GLN A 413 -29.36 -11.65 -1.16
N GLU A 414 -29.86 -11.47 -2.38
CA GLU A 414 -29.17 -10.77 -3.46
C GLU A 414 -28.92 -9.30 -3.09
N PHE A 415 -29.93 -8.64 -2.52
CA PHE A 415 -29.78 -7.26 -2.05
C PHE A 415 -28.79 -7.16 -0.90
N LEU A 416 -28.87 -8.08 0.08
CA LEU A 416 -27.94 -8.11 1.22
C LEU A 416 -26.49 -8.36 0.79
N ALA A 417 -26.27 -9.18 -0.24
CA ALA A 417 -24.94 -9.41 -0.81
C ALA A 417 -24.36 -8.16 -1.50
N ALA A 418 -25.19 -7.45 -2.26
CA ALA A 418 -24.79 -6.24 -2.97
C ALA A 418 -24.68 -5.01 -2.04
N HIS A 419 -25.47 -4.97 -0.96
CA HIS A 419 -25.58 -3.86 -0.02
C HIS A 419 -25.53 -4.31 1.47
N PRO A 420 -24.45 -4.96 1.94
CA PRO A 420 -24.41 -5.54 3.30
C PRO A 420 -24.58 -4.52 4.43
N ARG A 421 -24.20 -3.27 4.17
CA ARG A 421 -24.28 -2.15 5.11
C ARG A 421 -25.67 -1.54 5.23
N TYR A 422 -26.53 -1.79 4.25
CA TYR A 422 -27.79 -1.08 4.11
C TYR A 422 -28.74 -1.28 5.31
N PRO A 423 -28.95 -2.50 5.84
CA PRO A 423 -29.78 -2.69 7.04
C PRO A 423 -29.28 -1.90 8.25
N THR A 424 -27.96 -1.84 8.45
CA THR A 424 -27.36 -1.07 9.55
C THR A 424 -27.57 0.43 9.39
N LEU A 425 -27.53 0.94 8.14
CA LEU A 425 -27.79 2.34 7.85
C LEU A 425 -29.28 2.71 8.03
N CYS A 426 -30.20 1.81 7.70
CA CYS A 426 -31.62 1.99 8.02
C CYS A 426 -31.85 2.06 9.53
N LEU A 427 -31.18 1.24 10.33
CA LEU A 427 -31.25 1.33 11.80
C LEU A 427 -30.69 2.65 12.32
N LYS A 428 -29.61 3.16 11.71
CA LYS A 428 -28.93 4.39 12.14
C LYS A 428 -29.68 5.67 11.77
N TYR A 429 -30.24 5.74 10.56
CA TYR A 429 -30.82 6.98 10.02
C TYR A 429 -32.33 6.90 9.77
N GLY A 430 -32.94 5.75 9.99
CA GLY A 430 -34.30 5.43 9.55
C GLY A 430 -34.31 4.78 8.16
N ALA A 431 -35.29 3.90 7.93
CA ALA A 431 -35.60 3.36 6.62
C ALA A 431 -36.11 4.48 5.69
N PRO A 432 -35.74 4.50 4.39
CA PRO A 432 -36.26 5.51 3.48
C PRO A 432 -37.77 5.34 3.30
N GLU A 433 -38.50 6.44 3.38
CA GLU A 433 -39.93 6.45 3.11
C GLU A 433 -40.20 6.52 1.61
N GLU A 434 -41.30 5.92 1.13
CA GLU A 434 -41.67 5.98 -0.30
C GLU A 434 -41.77 7.42 -0.83
N GLY A 435 -42.10 8.38 0.04
CA GLY A 435 -42.11 9.82 -0.29
C GLY A 435 -40.72 10.39 -0.58
N GLU A 436 -39.69 9.96 0.16
CA GLU A 436 -38.30 10.39 0.00
C GLU A 436 -37.66 9.88 -1.31
N LEU A 437 -38.20 8.76 -1.83
CA LEU A 437 -37.69 8.03 -3.00
C LEU A 437 -38.39 8.42 -4.32
N LYS A 438 -39.40 9.28 -4.28
CA LYS A 438 -40.01 9.83 -5.49
C LYS A 438 -38.96 10.63 -6.26
N GLY A 439 -38.59 10.14 -7.43
CA GLY A 439 -37.62 10.80 -8.32
C GLY A 439 -38.11 12.19 -8.70
N ARG A 440 -37.17 13.13 -8.96
CA ARG A 440 -37.48 14.45 -9.52
C ARG A 440 -38.35 14.27 -10.77
N GLN A 441 -39.66 14.52 -10.65
CA GLN A 441 -40.52 14.60 -11.82
C GLN A 441 -40.10 15.80 -12.67
N PRO A 442 -40.18 15.71 -14.01
CA PRO A 442 -39.92 16.85 -14.88
C PRO A 442 -40.83 18.02 -14.47
N LEU A 443 -40.19 19.16 -14.22
CA LEU A 443 -40.78 20.39 -13.70
C LEU A 443 -41.87 20.91 -14.65
N THR A 444 -43.12 20.51 -14.40
CA THR A 444 -44.30 21.12 -15.00
C THR A 444 -45.02 21.94 -13.94
N LEU A 445 -45.22 23.23 -14.22
CA LEU A 445 -45.70 24.27 -13.28
C LEU A 445 -47.03 23.94 -12.57
N LYS A 446 -47.82 22.98 -13.08
CA LYS A 446 -49.12 22.59 -12.53
C LYS A 446 -49.02 21.61 -11.35
N ASN A 447 -47.91 20.90 -11.17
CA ASN A 447 -47.77 19.85 -10.14
C ASN A 447 -46.98 20.28 -8.89
N GLN A 448 -46.66 21.57 -8.72
CA GLN A 448 -45.69 22.06 -7.71
C GLN A 448 -46.26 22.97 -6.61
N LEU A 449 -47.58 23.11 -6.49
CA LEU A 449 -48.17 23.99 -5.48
C LEU A 449 -48.63 23.19 -4.26
N LEU A 450 -47.92 23.36 -3.15
CA LEU A 450 -48.34 22.90 -1.83
C LEU A 450 -49.57 23.71 -1.42
N THR A 451 -50.65 23.02 -1.04
CA THR A 451 -51.79 23.67 -0.40
C THR A 451 -51.55 23.67 1.10
N LEU A 452 -51.14 24.81 1.65
CA LEU A 452 -50.76 24.95 3.05
C LEU A 452 -51.81 25.74 3.81
N THR A 453 -52.11 25.31 5.02
CA THR A 453 -52.97 26.06 5.95
C THR A 453 -52.09 26.93 6.84
N ILE A 454 -52.33 28.24 6.85
CA ILE A 454 -51.58 29.18 7.68
C ILE A 454 -52.43 29.53 8.91
N LYS A 455 -51.92 29.27 10.12
CA LYS A 455 -52.57 29.58 11.40
C LYS A 455 -51.70 30.49 12.26
N CYS A 456 -52.36 31.27 13.10
CA CYS A 456 -51.71 32.14 14.09
C CYS A 456 -52.11 31.64 15.49
N PRO A 457 -51.30 30.79 16.15
CA PRO A 457 -51.67 30.16 17.44
C PRO A 457 -52.00 31.18 18.53
N GLU A 458 -51.34 32.34 18.52
CA GLU A 458 -51.50 33.41 19.52
C GLU A 458 -52.77 34.26 19.29
N LYS A 459 -53.46 34.07 18.16
CA LYS A 459 -54.72 34.75 17.82
C LYS A 459 -55.75 33.73 17.31
N PRO A 460 -56.33 32.91 18.20
CA PRO A 460 -57.26 31.84 17.81
C PRO A 460 -58.54 32.34 17.12
N GLU A 461 -58.89 33.61 17.28
CA GLU A 461 -60.04 34.25 16.60
C GLU A 461 -59.78 34.52 15.10
N GLN A 462 -58.51 34.48 14.67
CA GLN A 462 -58.13 34.70 13.29
C GLN A 462 -58.33 33.43 12.47
N LYS A 463 -59.22 33.49 11.47
CA LYS A 463 -59.50 32.35 10.60
C LYS A 463 -58.23 31.87 9.88
N PRO A 464 -57.96 30.55 9.85
CA PRO A 464 -56.87 29.99 9.07
C PRO A 464 -56.97 30.38 7.60
N VAL A 465 -55.82 30.66 6.98
CA VAL A 465 -55.75 31.06 5.57
C VAL A 465 -55.09 29.96 4.76
N GLU A 466 -55.79 29.43 3.78
CA GLU A 466 -55.21 28.47 2.84
C GLU A 466 -54.44 29.19 1.73
N LYS A 467 -53.20 28.76 1.47
CA LYS A 467 -52.36 29.29 0.39
C LYS A 467 -51.68 28.18 -0.40
N LYS A 468 -51.72 28.36 -1.72
CA LYS A 468 -51.00 27.52 -2.68
C LYS A 468 -49.62 28.12 -2.93
N LEU A 469 -48.57 27.48 -2.39
CA LEU A 469 -47.20 27.96 -2.46
C LEU A 469 -46.31 26.97 -3.21
N PRO A 470 -45.37 27.42 -4.07
CA PRO A 470 -44.39 26.54 -4.68
C PRO A 470 -43.46 25.92 -3.64
N GLU A 471 -43.16 24.63 -3.78
CA GLU A 471 -42.16 23.92 -2.96
C GLU A 471 -40.78 24.59 -2.94
N SER A 472 -40.42 25.26 -4.05
CA SER A 472 -39.17 26.00 -4.23
C SER A 472 -39.15 27.40 -3.60
N MET A 473 -40.27 27.85 -3.02
CA MET A 473 -40.37 29.16 -2.40
C MET A 473 -39.53 29.19 -1.11
N THR A 474 -38.62 30.17 -1.00
CA THR A 474 -37.77 30.33 0.19
C THR A 474 -38.54 30.86 1.38
N ILE A 475 -38.12 30.52 2.60
CA ILE A 475 -38.73 31.01 3.84
C ILE A 475 -38.76 32.55 3.87
N GLN A 476 -37.74 33.24 3.36
CA GLN A 476 -37.74 34.69 3.20
C GLN A 476 -38.91 35.20 2.32
N LYS A 477 -39.17 34.52 1.19
CA LYS A 477 -40.29 34.87 0.31
C LYS A 477 -41.63 34.56 0.97
N VAL A 478 -41.73 33.49 1.75
CA VAL A 478 -42.91 33.16 2.55
C VAL A 478 -43.16 34.24 3.60
N LYS A 479 -42.15 34.67 4.36
CA LYS A 479 -42.25 35.83 5.28
C LYS A 479 -42.69 37.11 4.56
N GLY A 480 -42.19 37.36 3.35
CA GLY A 480 -42.64 38.47 2.51
C GLY A 480 -44.11 38.38 2.06
N LEU A 481 -44.63 37.17 1.81
CA LEU A 481 -46.05 36.93 1.56
C LEU A 481 -46.88 37.20 2.83
N LEU A 482 -46.43 36.69 3.97
CA LEU A 482 -47.10 36.86 5.27
C LEU A 482 -47.13 38.33 5.71
N TYR A 483 -46.09 39.11 5.42
CA TYR A 483 -46.13 40.58 5.61
C TYR A 483 -47.30 41.22 4.86
N ARG A 484 -47.59 40.78 3.63
CA ARG A 484 -48.72 41.33 2.86
C ARG A 484 -50.08 40.97 3.50
N LEU A 485 -50.17 39.79 4.11
CA LEU A 485 -51.39 39.27 4.75
C LEU A 485 -51.62 39.88 6.14
N PHE A 486 -50.59 39.97 6.97
CA PHE A 486 -50.71 40.36 8.38
C PHE A 486 -50.20 41.77 8.68
N LYS A 487 -49.50 42.41 7.74
CA LYS A 487 -48.85 43.74 7.89
C LYS A 487 -47.78 43.78 8.98
N ILE A 488 -47.08 42.67 9.17
CA ILE A 488 -46.03 42.49 10.20
C ILE A 488 -44.68 42.26 9.53
N PRO A 489 -43.64 43.05 9.87
CA PRO A 489 -42.32 42.90 9.27
C PRO A 489 -41.82 41.45 9.33
N GLY A 490 -41.28 40.94 8.23
CA GLY A 490 -40.81 39.55 8.15
C GLY A 490 -39.72 39.19 9.16
N SER A 491 -38.96 40.17 9.66
CA SER A 491 -37.97 40.00 10.72
C SER A 491 -38.57 39.66 12.09
N GLN A 492 -39.85 39.97 12.32
CA GLN A 492 -40.56 39.67 13.56
C GLN A 492 -41.32 38.34 13.49
N LEU A 493 -41.49 37.78 12.29
CA LEU A 493 -42.21 36.53 12.10
C LEU A 493 -41.33 35.33 12.44
N LYS A 494 -41.80 34.50 13.38
CA LYS A 494 -41.30 33.14 13.63
C LYS A 494 -42.24 32.14 12.99
N LEU A 495 -41.68 31.25 12.18
CA LEU A 495 -42.43 30.26 11.43
C LEU A 495 -42.05 28.86 11.90
N SER A 496 -43.05 28.04 12.17
CA SER A 496 -42.91 26.59 12.29
C SER A 496 -43.97 25.92 11.43
N TYR A 497 -43.87 24.61 11.23
CA TYR A 497 -44.95 23.84 10.64
C TYR A 497 -45.25 22.60 11.47
N GLU A 498 -46.52 22.19 11.41
CA GLU A 498 -47.04 20.94 11.94
C GLU A 498 -47.47 20.08 10.75
N SER A 499 -46.98 18.83 10.72
CA SER A 499 -47.34 17.90 9.66
C SER A 499 -48.74 17.35 9.89
N SER A 500 -49.53 17.28 8.82
CA SER A 500 -50.85 16.66 8.79
C SER A 500 -50.85 15.16 9.18
N LYS A 501 -49.68 14.50 9.16
CA LYS A 501 -49.51 13.07 9.49
C LYS A 501 -48.95 12.82 10.89
N LEU A 502 -48.49 13.87 11.59
CA LEU A 502 -47.86 13.80 12.92
C LEU A 502 -48.42 14.92 13.80
N GLU A 503 -49.57 14.67 14.44
CA GLU A 503 -50.20 15.63 15.34
C GLU A 503 -49.32 15.92 16.57
N GLY A 504 -49.12 17.20 16.88
CA GLY A 504 -48.47 17.67 18.11
C GLY A 504 -46.95 17.85 18.04
N LYS A 505 -46.30 17.65 16.88
CA LYS A 505 -44.86 17.96 16.69
C LYS A 505 -44.67 19.12 15.73
N GLU A 506 -44.06 20.20 16.24
CA GLU A 506 -43.70 21.37 15.45
C GLU A 506 -42.23 21.34 15.02
N VAL A 507 -41.97 21.72 13.77
CA VAL A 507 -40.62 21.89 13.22
C VAL A 507 -40.42 23.35 12.84
N GLU A 508 -39.36 23.96 13.35
CA GLU A 508 -39.05 25.38 13.10
C GLU A 508 -38.48 25.60 11.69
N LEU A 509 -38.93 26.67 11.04
CA LEU A 509 -38.46 27.13 9.72
C LEU A 509 -37.40 28.23 9.93
N ASP A 510 -36.24 27.82 10.39
CA ASP A 510 -35.16 28.64 10.96
C ASP A 510 -34.25 29.35 9.95
N ASN A 511 -34.27 28.96 8.67
CA ASN A 511 -33.35 29.44 7.65
C ASN A 511 -34.08 30.10 6.48
N ASP A 512 -34.02 31.43 6.45
CA ASP A 512 -34.68 32.28 5.46
C ASP A 512 -34.28 31.98 4.01
N LEU A 513 -33.08 31.45 3.78
CA LEU A 513 -32.57 31.14 2.43
C LEU A 513 -32.97 29.74 1.94
N LYS A 514 -33.53 28.90 2.82
CA LYS A 514 -33.94 27.54 2.45
C LYS A 514 -35.35 27.54 1.84
N PRO A 515 -35.61 26.70 0.82
CA PRO A 515 -36.95 26.51 0.26
C PRO A 515 -37.83 25.65 1.16
N LEU A 516 -39.17 25.72 1.01
CA LEU A 516 -40.11 24.88 1.76
C LEU A 516 -39.80 23.37 1.64
N GLN A 517 -39.37 22.91 0.46
CA GLN A 517 -38.96 21.51 0.24
C GLN A 517 -37.76 21.05 1.09
N PHE A 518 -36.91 21.97 1.57
CA PHE A 518 -35.79 21.62 2.45
C PHE A 518 -36.28 21.10 3.81
N TYR A 519 -37.44 21.58 4.24
CA TYR A 519 -38.09 21.19 5.49
C TYR A 519 -39.08 20.04 5.32
N SER A 520 -39.14 19.41 4.14
CA SER A 520 -40.07 18.30 3.86
C SER A 520 -41.55 18.64 4.11
N ILE A 521 -41.95 19.90 3.90
CA ILE A 521 -43.35 20.33 4.03
C ILE A 521 -44.18 19.77 2.88
N GLU A 522 -45.34 19.19 3.19
CA GLU A 522 -46.26 18.60 2.23
C GLU A 522 -47.57 19.39 2.10
N SER A 523 -48.33 19.10 1.04
CA SER A 523 -49.68 19.68 0.87
C SER A 523 -50.62 19.12 1.94
N GLY A 524 -51.34 20.00 2.63
CA GLY A 524 -52.18 19.67 3.78
C GLY A 524 -51.55 20.05 5.12
N ASP A 525 -50.24 20.33 5.15
CA ASP A 525 -49.56 20.74 6.38
C ASP A 525 -49.95 22.15 6.83
N CYS A 526 -49.74 22.40 8.13
CA CYS A 526 -50.13 23.63 8.78
C CYS A 526 -48.90 24.48 9.14
N VAL A 527 -48.74 25.63 8.50
CA VAL A 527 -47.70 26.61 8.86
C VAL A 527 -48.22 27.48 10.00
N LEU A 528 -47.49 27.49 11.10
CA LEU A 528 -47.78 28.27 12.30
C LEU A 528 -46.95 29.56 12.29
N VAL A 529 -47.63 30.68 12.44
CA VAL A 529 -47.03 32.02 12.40
C VAL A 529 -47.17 32.67 13.77
N ARG A 530 -46.03 33.07 14.35
CA ARG A 530 -45.94 33.75 15.65
C ARG A 530 -45.16 35.06 15.50
N TRP A 531 -45.49 36.08 16.29
CA TRP A 531 -44.82 37.39 16.22
C TRP A 531 -44.94 38.23 17.48
#